data_AF-A0A1W9HK38-F1
#
_entry.id   AF-A0A1W9HK38-F1
#
_cell.length_a   1.000
_cell.length_b   1.000
_cell.length_c   1.000
_cell.angle_alpha   90.00
_cell.angle_beta   90.00
_cell.angle_gamma   90.00
#
_symmetry.space_group_name_H-M   'P 1'
#
loop_
_entity.id
_entity.type
_entity.pdbx_description
1 polymer ?
#
loop_
_entity_poly.entity_id
_entity_poly.type
_entity_poly.pdbx_seq_one_letter_code
_entity_poly.pdbx_strand_id
1 'polypeptide(L)'
;MLSCKETVHILSSGQELSFRQKLELRAHLFMCKHCSSYFKQLKAIAAQLRQNFREVTKTNPEHVRDLEDKIIKSAKKSGNSGQ
;
A
#
# COMPACT_ATOMS: atom_id res chain seq x y z
N MET A 1 -22.93 2.78 -20.07
CA MET A 1 -21.90 1.75 -19.83
C MET A 1 -20.56 2.45 -19.80
N LEU A 2 -19.70 2.14 -18.82
CA LEU A 2 -18.33 2.63 -18.84
C LEU A 2 -17.60 2.09 -20.07
N SER A 3 -16.80 2.94 -20.73
CA SER A 3 -15.84 2.52 -21.73
C SER A 3 -14.64 1.82 -21.08
N CYS A 4 -13.85 1.10 -21.87
CA CYS A 4 -12.60 0.50 -21.40
C CYS A 4 -11.64 1.58 -20.86
N LYS A 5 -11.59 2.75 -21.49
CA LYS A 5 -10.74 3.88 -21.06
C LYS A 5 -11.14 4.38 -19.67
N GLU A 6 -12.44 4.62 -19.46
CA GLU A 6 -12.96 5.05 -18.15
C GLU A 6 -12.76 3.98 -17.08
N THR A 7 -12.97 2.70 -17.44
CA THR A 7 -12.73 1.58 -16.53
C THR A 7 -11.28 1.53 -16.08
N VAL A 8 -10.32 1.62 -17.01
CA VAL A 8 -8.89 1.64 -16.67
C VAL A 8 -8.54 2.83 -15.80
N HIS A 9 -9.07 4.02 -16.12
CA HIS A 9 -8.85 5.23 -15.31
C HIS A 9 -9.40 5.08 -13.88
N ILE A 10 -10.60 4.53 -13.73
CA ILE A 10 -11.20 4.23 -12.42
C ILE A 10 -10.36 3.23 -11.64
N LEU A 11 -9.86 2.18 -12.30
CA LEU A 11 -9.05 1.15 -11.66
C LEU A 11 -7.69 1.66 -11.19
N SER A 12 -7.10 2.64 -11.87
CA SER A 12 -5.78 3.18 -11.56
C SER A 12 -5.80 4.41 -10.64
N SER A 13 -6.89 5.17 -10.59
CA SER A 13 -6.93 6.44 -9.85
C SER A 13 -7.06 6.31 -8.34
N GLY A 14 -7.46 5.14 -7.82
CA GLY A 14 -7.66 4.93 -6.39
C GLY A 14 -8.77 5.78 -5.76
N GLN A 15 -9.59 6.45 -6.58
CA GLN A 15 -10.68 7.31 -6.12
C GLN A 15 -11.78 6.51 -5.40
N GLU A 16 -12.48 7.16 -4.47
CA GLU A 16 -13.66 6.57 -3.86
C GLU A 16 -14.82 6.55 -4.86
N LEU A 17 -15.43 5.37 -5.02
CA LEU A 17 -16.53 5.18 -5.96
C LEU A 17 -17.87 5.16 -5.22
N SER A 18 -18.84 5.92 -5.76
CA SER A 18 -20.24 5.80 -5.39
C SER A 18 -20.78 4.39 -5.67
N PHE A 19 -21.90 4.03 -5.02
CA PHE A 19 -22.53 2.71 -5.21
C PHE A 19 -22.87 2.41 -6.68
N ARG A 20 -23.35 3.42 -7.41
CA ARG A 20 -23.67 3.28 -8.83
C ARG A 20 -22.43 3.03 -9.67
N GLN A 21 -21.35 3.78 -9.45
CA GLN A 21 -20.08 3.58 -10.16
C GLN A 21 -19.48 2.20 -9.87
N LYS A 22 -19.60 1.70 -8.64
CA LYS A 22 -19.18 0.33 -8.28
C LYS A 22 -19.96 -0.72 -9.07
N LEU A 23 -21.26 -0.55 -9.25
CA LEU A 23 -22.10 -1.47 -10.02
C LEU A 23 -21.75 -1.43 -11.51
N GLU A 24 -21.61 -0.23 -12.08
CA GLU A 24 -21.24 -0.05 -13.49
C GLU A 24 -19.85 -0.63 -13.80
N LEU A 25 -18.88 -0.45 -12.89
CA LEU A 25 -17.55 -1.06 -12.98
C LEU A 25 -17.63 -2.59 -12.95
N ARG A 26 -18.42 -3.16 -12.01
CA ARG A 26 -18.61 -4.61 -11.94
C ARG A 26 -19.24 -5.17 -13.21
N ALA A 27 -20.26 -4.52 -13.73
CA ALA A 27 -20.89 -4.91 -14.99
C ALA A 27 -19.87 -4.92 -16.14
N HIS A 28 -19.06 -3.86 -16.27
CA HIS A 28 -18.03 -3.79 -17.30
C HIS A 28 -16.98 -4.91 -17.16
N LEU A 29 -16.48 -5.16 -15.96
CA LEU A 29 -15.50 -6.23 -15.71
C LEU A 29 -16.06 -7.64 -15.97
N PHE A 30 -17.37 -7.81 -15.84
CA PHE A 30 -18.05 -9.06 -16.18
C PHE A 30 -18.11 -9.28 -17.70
N MET A 31 -18.36 -8.23 -18.48
CA MET A 31 -18.51 -8.32 -19.94
C MET A 31 -17.19 -8.22 -20.71
N CYS A 32 -16.21 -7.49 -20.18
CA CYS A 32 -14.94 -7.22 -20.86
C CYS A 32 -13.80 -8.04 -20.27
N LYS A 33 -13.37 -9.08 -21.00
CA LYS A 33 -12.24 -9.95 -20.62
C LYS A 33 -10.93 -9.17 -20.44
N HIS A 34 -10.68 -8.14 -21.25
CA HIS A 34 -9.46 -7.35 -21.17
C HIS A 34 -9.39 -6.53 -19.88
N CYS A 35 -10.46 -5.81 -19.55
CA CYS A 35 -10.53 -5.05 -18.30
C CYS A 35 -10.52 -5.98 -17.08
N SER A 36 -11.15 -7.15 -17.16
CA SER A 36 -11.09 -8.18 -16.11
C SER A 36 -9.66 -8.69 -15.89
N SER A 37 -8.93 -8.98 -16.97
CA SER A 37 -7.53 -9.40 -16.90
C SER A 37 -6.63 -8.31 -16.32
N TYR A 38 -6.78 -7.07 -16.80
CA TYR A 38 -6.03 -5.92 -16.29
C TYR A 38 -6.27 -5.71 -14.79
N PHE A 39 -7.52 -5.78 -14.33
CA PHE A 39 -7.86 -5.67 -12.91
C PHE A 39 -7.20 -6.77 -12.06
N LYS A 40 -7.16 -8.01 -12.55
CA LYS A 40 -6.47 -9.12 -11.86
C LYS A 40 -4.96 -8.87 -11.77
N GLN A 41 -4.34 -8.38 -12.83
CA GLN A 41 -2.91 -8.03 -12.85
C GLN A 41 -2.59 -6.92 -11.85
N LEU A 42 -3.37 -5.84 -11.84
CA LEU A 42 -3.21 -4.75 -10.86
C LEU A 42 -3.32 -5.27 -9.42
N LYS A 43 -4.30 -6.13 -9.14
CA LYS A 43 -4.45 -6.75 -7.81
C LYS A 43 -3.25 -7.62 -7.43
N ALA A 44 -2.72 -8.40 -8.36
CA ALA A 44 -1.55 -9.23 -8.12
C ALA A 44 -0.31 -8.38 -7.79
N ILE A 45 -0.07 -7.32 -8.57
CA ILE A 45 1.04 -6.38 -8.32
C ILE A 45 0.89 -5.73 -6.95
N ALA A 46 -0.31 -5.21 -6.62
CA ALA A 46 -0.56 -4.58 -5.33
C ALA A 46 -0.38 -5.54 -4.15
N ALA A 47 -0.79 -6.81 -4.29
CA ALA A 47 -0.61 -7.83 -3.27
C ALA A 47 0.87 -8.15 -3.04
N GLN A 48 1.62 -8.36 -4.12
CA GLN A 48 3.06 -8.63 -4.05
C GLN A 48 3.83 -7.45 -3.47
N LEU A 49 3.47 -6.22 -3.86
CA LEU A 49 4.08 -5.02 -3.31
C LEU A 49 3.86 -4.95 -1.78
N ARG A 50 2.63 -5.19 -1.31
CA ARG A 50 2.33 -5.20 0.14
C ARG A 50 3.10 -6.30 0.89
N GLN A 51 3.26 -7.47 0.29
CA GLN A 51 4.05 -8.55 0.89
C GLN A 51 5.52 -8.18 0.99
N ASN A 52 6.11 -7.68 -0.10
CA ASN A 52 7.50 -7.24 -0.12
C ASN A 52 7.75 -6.11 0.88
N PHE A 53 6.86 -5.11 0.94
CA PHE A 53 6.96 -4.04 1.93
C PHE A 53 6.89 -4.58 3.36
N ARG A 54 6.02 -5.55 3.65
CA ARG A 54 5.92 -6.16 4.98
C ARG A 54 7.20 -6.89 5.37
N GLU A 55 7.82 -7.62 4.45
CA GLU A 55 9.08 -8.32 4.72
C GLU A 55 10.25 -7.35 4.87
N VAL A 56 10.36 -6.35 4.00
CA VAL A 56 11.43 -5.34 4.05
C VAL A 56 11.34 -4.45 5.28
N THR A 57 10.12 -4.13 5.74
CA THR A 57 9.91 -3.31 6.94
C THR A 57 9.84 -4.12 8.23
N LYS A 58 9.96 -5.45 8.15
CA LYS A 58 9.94 -6.33 9.31
C LYS A 58 11.11 -5.99 10.23
N THR A 59 10.78 -5.49 11.41
CA THR A 59 11.78 -5.08 12.41
C THR A 59 12.06 -6.23 13.37
N ASN A 60 13.33 -6.44 13.71
CA ASN A 60 13.70 -7.33 14.81
C ASN A 60 13.48 -6.58 16.14
N PRO A 61 12.57 -7.03 17.02
CA PRO A 61 12.23 -6.33 18.25
C PRO A 61 13.43 -6.19 19.22
N GLU A 62 14.37 -7.13 19.22
CA GLU A 62 15.58 -7.01 20.05
C GLU A 62 16.48 -5.90 19.53
N HIS A 63 16.63 -5.82 18.20
CA HIS A 63 17.40 -4.74 17.58
C HIS A 63 16.78 -3.36 17.81
N VAL A 64 15.45 -3.26 17.85
CA VAL A 64 14.74 -2.01 18.18
C VAL A 64 15.06 -1.58 19.61
N ARG A 65 14.98 -2.49 20.59
CA ARG A 65 15.33 -2.19 21.99
C ARG A 65 16.79 -1.78 22.15
N ASP A 66 17.71 -2.46 21.47
CA ASP A 66 19.13 -2.11 21.47
C ASP A 66 19.37 -0.68 20.94
N LEU A 67 18.61 -0.27 19.91
CA LEU A 67 18.66 1.08 19.37
C LEU A 67 18.07 2.10 20.36
N GLU A 68 16.93 1.79 20.99
CA GLU A 68 16.31 2.63 22.02
C GLU A 68 17.27 2.89 23.19
N ASP A 69 17.90 1.83 23.72
CA ASP A 69 18.87 1.94 24.82
C ASP A 69 20.08 2.79 24.44
N LYS A 70 20.59 2.63 23.22
CA LYS A 70 21.70 3.45 22.70
C LYS A 70 21.32 4.92 22.59
N ILE A 71 20.11 5.23 22.14
CA ILE A 71 19.59 6.60 22.02
C ILE A 71 19.41 7.22 23.41
N ILE A 72 18.83 6.50 24.36
CA ILE A 72 18.65 6.99 25.74
C ILE A 72 20.01 7.27 26.38
N LYS A 73 20.99 6.37 26.18
CA LYS A 73 22.35 6.52 26.71
C LYS A 73 23.08 7.71 26.09
N SER A 74 22.97 7.92 24.79
CA SER A 74 23.60 9.05 24.12
C SER A 74 22.96 10.38 24.55
N ALA A 75 21.63 10.44 24.66
CA ALA A 75 20.90 11.61 25.14
C ALA A 75 21.29 12.01 26.57
N LYS A 76 21.43 11.04 27.49
CA LYS A 76 21.90 11.27 28.86
C LYS A 76 23.34 11.80 28.89
N LYS A 77 24.22 11.29 28.02
CA LYS A 77 25.63 11.73 27.94
C LYS A 77 25.76 13.17 27.44
N SER A 78 24.95 13.58 26.46
CA SER A 78 24.93 14.96 25.96
C SER A 78 24.36 15.95 26.97
N GLY A 79 23.37 15.55 27.79
CA GLY A 79 22.83 16.40 28.86
C GLY A 79 23.79 16.64 30.04
N ASN A 80 24.75 15.73 30.25
CA ASN A 80 25.70 15.80 31.38
C ASN A 80 27.03 16.49 31.03
N SER A 81 27.18 17.01 29.80
CA SER A 81 28.42 17.67 29.34
C SER A 81 28.35 19.20 29.38
N GLY A 82 27.35 19.76 30.07
CA GLY A 82 27.11 21.21 30.16
C GLY A 82 26.98 21.74 31.59
N GLN A 83 27.57 21.06 32.58
CA GLN A 83 27.64 21.52 33.98
C GLN A 83 29.10 21.57 34.44
#